data_AF-A0A1I5CY87-F1
#
_entry.id   AF-A0A1I5CY87-F1
#
_cell.length_a   1.000
_cell.length_b   1.000
_cell.length_c   1.000
_cell.angle_alpha   90.00
_cell.angle_beta   90.00
_cell.angle_gamma   90.00
#
_symmetry.space_group_name_H-M   'P 1'
#
loop_
_entity.id
_entity.type
_entity.pdbx_description
1 polymer ?
#
loop_
_entity_poly.entity_id
_entity_poly.type
_entity_poly.pdbx_seq_one_letter_code
_entity_poly.pdbx_strand_id
1 'polypeptide(L)'
;MVTGGVLGRNLKTIGSEKVAVPNQFYKIILDYNDGNPKVLAFLMPHVNSNKPLYEFVVSVDTVEELTGINFFPELEDAIETRMESSRSYNKWRF
;
A
#
# COMPACT_ATOMS: atom_id res chain seq x y z
N MET A 1 -10.19 3.00 -2.74
CA MET A 1 -8.71 2.89 -2.84
C MET A 1 -8.07 3.86 -1.87
N VAL A 2 -6.88 3.54 -1.37
CA VAL A 2 -6.10 4.39 -0.45
C VAL A 2 -4.67 4.53 -0.99
N THR A 3 -4.06 5.70 -0.86
CA THR A 3 -2.67 5.93 -1.30
C THR A 3 -2.02 7.02 -0.47
N GLY A 4 -0.69 6.95 -0.32
CA GLY A 4 0.07 7.89 0.47
C GLY A 4 1.57 7.65 0.39
N GLY A 5 2.34 8.58 0.94
CA GLY A 5 3.76 8.36 1.23
C GLY A 5 3.93 7.59 2.53
N VAL A 6 4.94 6.72 2.61
CA VAL A 6 5.37 6.16 3.88
C VAL A 6 6.15 7.23 4.63
N LEU A 7 5.55 7.77 5.70
CA LEU A 7 6.16 8.81 6.52
C LEU A 7 6.87 8.19 7.70
N GLY A 8 8.08 8.67 8.00
CA GLY A 8 8.90 8.18 9.09
C GLY A 8 9.77 9.28 9.66
N ARG A 9 10.61 8.92 10.63
CA ARG A 9 11.60 9.84 11.21
C ARG A 9 12.72 10.11 10.21
N ASN A 10 13.31 11.30 10.27
CA ASN A 10 14.50 11.70 9.49
C ASN A 10 14.32 11.70 7.96
N LEU A 11 13.11 11.99 7.47
CA LEU A 11 12.91 12.23 6.03
C LEU A 11 13.62 13.52 5.59
N LYS A 12 14.06 13.53 4.33
CA LYS A 12 14.50 14.77 3.67
C LYS A 12 13.32 15.74 3.60
N THR A 13 13.61 17.03 3.66
CA THR A 13 12.61 18.08 3.56
C THR A 13 12.97 19.08 2.48
N ILE A 14 11.97 19.74 1.89
CA ILE A 14 12.16 20.79 0.89
C ILE A 14 11.45 22.10 1.28
N GLY A 15 11.98 23.23 0.82
CA GLY A 15 11.43 24.56 1.07
C GLY A 15 11.63 25.09 2.49
N SER A 16 11.24 26.35 2.72
CA SER A 16 11.23 26.99 4.05
C SER A 16 10.32 26.25 5.03
N GLU A 17 9.20 25.73 4.51
CA GLU A 17 8.18 25.01 5.26
C GLU A 17 8.60 23.60 5.67
N LYS A 18 9.79 23.15 5.23
CA LYS A 18 10.34 21.81 5.52
C LYS A 18 9.36 20.69 5.20
N VAL A 19 8.75 20.75 4.01
CA VAL A 19 7.82 19.70 3.54
C VAL A 19 8.57 18.39 3.39
N ALA A 20 8.12 17.34 4.09
CA ALA A 20 8.76 16.02 4.07
C ALA A 20 8.63 15.34 2.69
N VAL A 21 9.72 14.70 2.27
CA VAL A 21 9.80 13.92 1.03
C VAL A 21 9.84 12.43 1.38
N PRO A 22 8.77 11.67 1.13
CA PRO A 22 8.72 10.23 1.41
C PRO A 22 9.78 9.47 0.61
N ASN A 23 10.35 8.41 1.22
CA ASN A 23 11.26 7.49 0.52
C ASN A 23 10.51 6.42 -0.27
N GLN A 24 9.23 6.19 0.06
CA GLN A 24 8.37 5.19 -0.56
C GLN A 24 6.93 5.71 -0.63
N PHE A 25 6.16 5.19 -1.58
CA PHE A 25 4.73 5.41 -1.70
C PHE A 25 4.00 4.08 -1.71
N TYR A 26 2.80 4.07 -1.16
CA TYR A 26 1.91 2.92 -1.21
C TYR A 26 0.63 3.22 -1.97
N LYS A 27 0.05 2.18 -2.56
CA LYS A 27 -1.31 2.22 -3.14
C LYS A 27 -2.00 0.91 -2.82
N ILE A 28 -3.14 0.99 -2.15
CA ILE A 28 -3.95 -0.16 -1.76
C ILE A 28 -5.30 -0.07 -2.46
N ILE A 29 -5.64 -1.13 -3.17
CA ILE A 29 -6.86 -1.24 -3.97
C ILE A 29 -7.65 -2.43 -3.45
N LEU A 30 -8.88 -2.16 -3.06
CA LEU A 30 -9.85 -3.16 -2.61
C LEU A 30 -10.98 -3.20 -3.63
N ASP A 31 -11.25 -4.39 -4.14
CA ASP A 31 -12.28 -4.67 -5.13
C ASP A 31 -13.35 -5.59 -4.52
N TYR A 32 -14.60 -5.14 -4.54
CA TYR A 32 -15.79 -5.82 -4.01
C TYR A 32 -16.80 -6.23 -5.09
N ASN A 33 -16.48 -6.05 -6.38
CA ASN A 33 -17.50 -6.07 -7.43
C ASN A 33 -18.19 -7.43 -7.66
N ASP A 34 -17.52 -8.55 -7.31
CA ASP A 34 -18.01 -9.91 -7.61
C ASP A 34 -18.43 -10.71 -6.35
N GLY A 35 -18.69 -10.03 -5.23
CA GLY A 35 -19.01 -10.67 -3.94
C GLY A 35 -17.85 -11.44 -3.30
N ASN A 36 -16.70 -11.50 -3.97
CA ASN A 36 -15.46 -12.08 -3.49
C ASN A 36 -14.42 -10.97 -3.35
N PRO A 37 -14.26 -10.39 -2.15
CA PRO A 37 -13.39 -9.26 -1.99
C PRO A 37 -11.93 -9.66 -2.20
N LYS A 38 -11.21 -8.81 -2.92
CA LYS A 38 -9.78 -8.97 -3.18
C LYS A 38 -9.06 -7.64 -2.97
N VAL A 39 -7.87 -7.72 -2.41
CA VAL A 39 -7.01 -6.57 -2.19
C VAL A 39 -5.71 -6.71 -2.97
N LEU A 40 -5.14 -5.58 -3.36
CA LEU A 40 -3.82 -5.48 -3.96
C LEU A 40 -3.12 -4.25 -3.39
N ALA A 41 -1.93 -4.44 -2.82
CA ALA A 41 -1.10 -3.37 -2.33
C ALA A 41 0.19 -3.29 -3.15
N PHE A 42 0.58 -2.06 -3.48
CA PHE A 42 1.87 -1.72 -4.05
C PHE A 42 2.67 -0.92 -3.04
N LEU A 43 3.97 -1.18 -2.95
CA LEU A 43 4.93 -0.38 -2.21
C LEU A 43 6.12 -0.06 -3.12
N MET A 44 6.25 1.21 -3.50
CA MET A 44 7.20 1.66 -4.53
C MET A 44 8.24 2.60 -3.92
N PRO A 45 9.54 2.43 -4.19
CA PRO A 45 10.56 3.40 -3.80
C PRO A 45 10.41 4.70 -4.59
N HIS A 46 10.70 5.83 -3.96
CA HIS A 46 10.66 7.16 -4.56
C HIS A 46 11.92 7.41 -5.43
N VAL A 47 12.05 6.62 -6.49
CA VAL A 47 13.12 6.71 -7.49
C VAL A 47 12.54 6.41 -8.87
N ASN A 48 13.20 6.90 -9.92
CA ASN A 48 12.83 6.52 -11.28
C ASN A 48 12.95 5.01 -11.47
N SER A 49 11.94 4.39 -12.07
CA SER A 49 11.89 2.95 -12.29
C SER A 49 11.15 2.64 -13.59
N ASN A 50 11.69 1.71 -14.36
CA ASN A 50 11.01 1.08 -15.51
C ASN A 50 10.65 -0.38 -15.21
N LYS A 51 10.74 -0.79 -13.94
CA LYS A 51 10.40 -2.16 -13.51
C LYS A 51 8.89 -2.39 -13.64
N PRO A 52 8.47 -3.61 -13.96
CA PRO A 52 7.06 -3.95 -14.02
C PRO A 52 6.39 -3.86 -12.64
N LEU A 53 5.12 -3.47 -12.61
CA LEU A 53 4.38 -3.19 -11.36
C LEU A 53 4.29 -4.39 -10.40
N TYR A 54 4.30 -5.62 -10.92
CA TYR A 54 4.21 -6.82 -10.09
C TYR A 54 5.40 -6.98 -9.14
N GLU A 55 6.56 -6.37 -9.43
CA GLU A 55 7.72 -6.38 -8.54
C GLU A 55 7.48 -5.58 -7.26
N PHE A 56 6.49 -4.70 -7.24
CA PHE A 56 6.17 -3.84 -6.10
C PHE A 56 5.00 -4.36 -5.27
N VAL A 57 4.49 -5.56 -5.56
CA VAL A 57 3.35 -6.14 -4.86
C VAL A 57 3.75 -6.65 -3.47
N VAL A 58 3.05 -6.13 -2.46
CA VAL A 58 3.21 -6.48 -1.04
C VAL A 58 1.85 -6.84 -0.43
N SER A 59 1.87 -7.35 0.80
CA SER A 59 0.64 -7.49 1.60
C SER A 59 0.20 -6.12 2.13
N VAL A 60 -1.07 -5.99 2.50
CA VAL A 60 -1.54 -4.80 3.22
C VAL A 60 -0.86 -4.73 4.58
N ASP A 61 -0.68 -5.87 5.28
CA ASP A 61 0.07 -5.99 6.54
C ASP A 61 1.45 -5.31 6.47
N THR A 62 2.15 -5.44 5.34
CA THR A 62 3.47 -4.81 5.15
C THR A 62 3.35 -3.29 5.15
N VAL A 63 2.28 -2.74 4.55
CA VAL A 63 2.03 -1.30 4.52
C VAL A 63 1.58 -0.80 5.89
N GLU A 64 0.75 -1.57 6.62
CA GLU A 64 0.35 -1.25 7.99
C GLU A 64 1.54 -1.19 8.93
N GLU A 65 2.44 -2.17 8.87
CA GLU A 65 3.66 -2.20 9.69
C GLU A 65 4.53 -0.96 9.45
N LEU A 66 4.61 -0.50 8.20
CA LEU A 66 5.38 0.68 7.82
C LEU A 66 4.71 2.01 8.17
N THR A 67 3.39 2.06 8.23
CA THR A 67 2.63 3.31 8.38
C THR A 67 1.98 3.49 9.75
N GLY A 68 1.79 2.41 10.50
CA GLY A 68 1.01 2.39 11.73
C GLY A 68 -0.49 2.63 11.53
N ILE A 69 -0.98 2.48 10.30
CA ILE A 69 -2.39 2.67 9.94
C ILE A 69 -3.03 1.29 9.80
N ASN A 70 -4.19 1.09 10.43
CA ASN A 70 -5.09 -0.02 10.12
C ASN A 70 -5.93 0.39 8.89
N PHE A 71 -5.80 -0.34 7.77
CA PHE A 71 -6.57 -0.13 6.56
C PHE A 71 -7.83 -1.01 6.56
N PHE A 72 -8.94 -0.45 6.06
CA PHE A 72 -10.23 -1.16 6.01
C PHE A 72 -10.74 -1.76 7.35
N PRO A 73 -10.63 -1.03 8.49
CA PRO A 73 -11.04 -1.53 9.81
C PRO A 73 -12.56 -1.75 9.96
N GLU A 74 -13.35 -1.40 8.94
CA GLU A 74 -14.80 -1.61 8.91
C GLU A 74 -15.18 -3.02 8.42
N LEU A 75 -14.20 -3.82 8.00
CA LEU A 75 -14.40 -5.20 7.58
C LEU A 75 -14.47 -6.15 8.78
N GLU A 76 -15.13 -7.28 8.61
CA GLU A 76 -15.08 -8.34 9.62
C GLU A 76 -13.64 -8.86 9.76
N ASP A 77 -13.14 -9.00 10.98
CA ASP A 77 -11.75 -9.40 11.29
C ASP A 77 -11.26 -10.61 10.48
N ALA A 78 -12.14 -11.61 10.28
CA ALA A 78 -11.80 -12.82 9.53
C ALA A 78 -11.60 -12.55 8.03
N ILE A 79 -12.36 -11.60 7.46
CA ILE A 79 -12.25 -11.17 6.07
C ILE A 79 -11.02 -10.29 5.90
N GLU A 80 -10.84 -9.31 6.79
CA GLU A 80 -9.69 -8.40 6.87
C GLU A 80 -8.38 -9.20 6.93
N THR A 81 -8.16 -9.98 8.00
CA THR A 81 -6.95 -10.79 8.23
C THR A 81 -6.58 -11.67 7.03
N ARG A 82 -7.60 -12.28 6.39
CA ARG A 82 -7.37 -13.17 5.24
C ARG A 82 -6.93 -12.39 4.00
N MET A 83 -7.52 -11.21 3.77
CA MET A 83 -7.21 -10.43 2.58
C MET A 83 -5.89 -9.69 2.73
N GLU A 84 -5.64 -9.12 3.88
CA GLU A 84 -4.52 -8.22 4.10
C GLU A 84 -3.16 -8.93 4.04
N SER A 85 -3.11 -10.18 4.48
CA SER A 85 -1.95 -11.07 4.35
C SER A 85 -1.65 -11.54 2.91
N SER A 86 -2.58 -11.35 1.97
CA SER A 86 -2.41 -11.80 0.58
C SER A 86 -1.42 -10.93 -0.19
N ARG A 87 -0.51 -11.59 -0.92
CA ARG A 87 0.43 -10.96 -1.87
C ARG A 87 0.11 -11.29 -3.33
N SER A 88 -1.04 -11.91 -3.58
CA SER A 88 -1.37 -12.44 -4.91
C SER A 88 -1.98 -11.37 -5.82
N TYR A 89 -1.31 -11.09 -6.92
CA TYR A 89 -1.81 -10.20 -7.98
C TYR A 89 -2.45 -10.96 -9.16
N ASN A 90 -2.50 -12.29 -9.13
CA ASN A 90 -2.95 -13.14 -10.26
C ASN A 90 -4.42 -12.89 -10.67
N LYS A 91 -5.22 -12.29 -9.80
CA LYS A 91 -6.63 -11.93 -10.05
C LYS A 91 -6.80 -10.50 -10.60
N TRP A 92 -5.69 -9.86 -10.97
CA TRP A 92 -5.63 -8.49 -11.45
C TRP A 92 -5.00 -8.43 -12.83
N ARG A 93 -5.44 -7.46 -13.64
CA ARG A 93 -4.85 -7.14 -14.94
C ARG A 93 -4.40 -5.68 -14.90
N PHE A 94 -3.10 -5.45 -15.02
CA PHE A 94 -2.44 -4.14 -15.05
C PHE A 94 -1.13 -4.21 -15.82
#